data_AF-A0A1A5YB67-F1
#
_entry.id   AF-A0A1A5YB67-F1
#
_cell.length_a   1.000
_cell.length_b   1.000
_cell.length_c   1.000
_cell.angle_alpha   90.00
_cell.angle_beta   90.00
_cell.angle_gamma   90.00
#
_symmetry.space_group_name_H-M   'P 1'
#
loop_
_entity.id
_entity.type
_entity.pdbx_description
1 polymer ?
#
loop_
_entity_poly.entity_id
_entity_poly.type
_entity_poly.pdbx_seq_one_letter_code
_entity_poly.pdbx_strand_id
1 'polypeptide(L)' 'MAIFIIIIFIILSIVNIIYPAFGWYLRYGWMVKGESEPSDAYLAMSRIGSILALVILVIALFSGSLLF' A
#
# COMPACT_ATOMS: atom_id res chain seq x y z
N MET A 1 14.35 4.14 14.25
CA MET A 1 14.04 2.95 13.42
C MET A 1 12.59 2.93 12.95
N ALA A 2 11.60 3.09 13.84
CA ALA A 2 10.17 3.06 13.49
C ALA A 2 9.73 4.16 12.50
N ILE A 3 10.21 5.39 12.65
CA ILE A 3 9.87 6.51 11.74
C ILE A 3 10.26 6.19 10.30
N PHE A 4 11.47 5.66 10.08
CA PHE A 4 11.94 5.27 8.75
C PHE A 4 11.04 4.22 8.11
N ILE A 5 10.62 3.21 8.88
CA ILE A 5 9.69 2.17 8.43
C ILE A 5 8.36 2.79 8.03
N ILE A 6 7.79 3.67 8.86
CA ILE A 6 6.51 4.34 8.56
C ILE A 6 6.60 5.16 7.28
N ILE A 7 7.69 5.89 7.06
CA ILE A 7 7.91 6.64 5.82
C ILE A 7 7.90 5.71 4.60
N ILE A 8 8.56 4.55 4.68
CA ILE A 8 8.51 3.55 3.60
C ILE A 8 7.07 3.10 3.33
N PHE A 9 6.31 2.76 4.38
CA PHE A 9 4.92 2.32 4.21
C PHE A 9 3.99 3.42 3.70
N ILE A 10 4.25 4.69 4.03
CA ILE A 10 3.55 5.84 3.44
C ILE A 10 3.82 5.90 1.93
N ILE A 11 5.09 5.80 1.52
CA ILE A 11 5.47 5.80 0.09
C ILE A 11 4.79 4.62 -0.64
N LEU A 12 4.85 3.41 -0.06
CA LEU A 12 4.21 2.23 -0.64
C LEU A 12 2.68 2.41 -0.76
N SER A 13 2.05 3.03 0.23
CA SER A 13 0.61 3.31 0.19
C SER A 13 0.29 4.30 -0.95
N ILE A 14 1.07 5.36 -1.11
CA ILE A 14 0.91 6.33 -2.21
C ILE A 14 1.09 5.65 -3.57
N VAL A 15 2.13 4.83 -3.72
CA VAL A 15 2.39 4.06 -4.95
C VAL A 15 1.20 3.16 -5.28
N ASN A 16 0.61 2.48 -4.29
CA ASN A 16 -0.52 1.59 -4.50
C ASN A 16 -1.84 2.36 -4.79
N ILE A 17 -1.99 3.59 -4.30
CA ILE A 17 -3.14 4.45 -4.67
C ILE A 17 -3.07 4.85 -6.15
N ILE A 18 -1.89 5.31 -6.59
CA ILE A 18 -1.65 5.77 -7.98
C ILE A 18 -1.63 4.57 -8.94
N TYR A 19 -0.96 3.49 -8.56
CA TYR A 19 -0.76 2.27 -9.34
C TYR A 19 -1.27 1.03 -8.57
N PRO A 20 -2.60 0.84 -8.42
CA PRO A 20 -3.17 -0.25 -7.61
C PRO A 20 -2.87 -1.65 -8.14
N ALA A 21 -2.51 -1.78 -9.41
CA ALA A 21 -2.07 -3.03 -9.99
C ALA A 21 -0.67 -3.45 -9.52
N PHE A 22 0.16 -2.52 -9.02
CA PHE A 22 1.54 -2.77 -8.62
C PHE A 22 1.65 -3.90 -7.59
N GLY A 23 0.84 -3.84 -6.52
CA GLY A 23 0.84 -4.87 -5.48
C GLY A 23 0.38 -6.23 -5.99
N TRP A 24 -0.52 -6.25 -6.98
CA TRP A 24 -0.96 -7.49 -7.61
C TRP A 24 0.16 -8.14 -8.42
N TYR A 25 0.85 -7.38 -9.28
CA TYR A 25 1.94 -7.91 -10.10
C TYR A 25 3.12 -8.39 -9.25
N LEU A 26 3.44 -7.68 -8.17
CA LEU A 26 4.47 -8.11 -7.22
C LEU A 26 4.13 -9.46 -6.59
N ARG A 27 2.85 -9.70 -6.26
CA ARG A 27 2.41 -10.91 -5.55
C ARG A 27 2.05 -12.09 -6.45
N TYR A 28 1.38 -11.82 -7.56
CA TYR A 28 0.74 -12.82 -8.42
C TYR A 28 1.24 -12.80 -9.87
N GLY A 29 1.86 -11.70 -10.32
CA GLY A 29 2.29 -11.56 -11.71
C GLY A 29 3.21 -12.69 -12.19
N TRP A 30 4.06 -13.20 -11.30
CA TRP A 30 4.93 -14.34 -11.57
C TRP A 30 4.20 -15.69 -11.63
N MET A 31 3.07 -15.84 -10.90
CA MET A 31 2.27 -17.07 -10.89
C MET A 31 1.45 -17.21 -12.17
N VAL A 32 0.87 -16.11 -12.62
CA VAL A 32 -0.02 -16.09 -13.79
C VAL A 32 0.75 -15.92 -15.10
N LYS A 33 2.07 -15.68 -15.05
CA LYS A 33 2.93 -15.46 -16.21
C LYS A 33 2.40 -14.42 -17.21
N GLY A 34 1.68 -13.42 -16.72
CA GLY A 34 1.04 -12.39 -17.55
C GLY A 34 -0.27 -12.80 -18.23
N GLU A 35 -0.78 -14.01 -17.99
CA GLU A 35 -2.05 -14.49 -18.60
C GLU A 35 -3.30 -14.04 -17.83
N SER A 36 -3.12 -13.33 -16.73
CA SER A 36 -4.23 -12.79 -15.94
C SER A 36 -3.86 -11.40 -15.43
N GLU A 37 -4.88 -10.57 -15.27
CA GLU A 37 -4.77 -9.20 -14.78
C GLU A 37 -5.61 -9.03 -13.51
N PRO A 38 -5.27 -8.07 -12.62
CA PRO A 38 -6.10 -7.77 -11.46
C PRO A 38 -7.51 -7.35 -11.89
N SER A 39 -8.52 -7.89 -11.23
CA SER A 39 -9.91 -7.49 -11.47
C SER A 39 -10.18 -6.06 -11.00
N ASP A 40 -11.20 -5.42 -11.55
CA ASP A 40 -11.64 -4.08 -11.14
C ASP A 40 -11.93 -4.01 -9.63
N ALA A 41 -12.53 -5.07 -9.08
CA ALA A 41 -12.77 -5.19 -7.65
C ALA A 41 -11.46 -5.20 -6.84
N TYR A 42 -10.43 -5.92 -7.30
CA TYR A 42 -9.12 -5.91 -6.65
C TYR A 42 -8.49 -4.52 -6.70
N LEU A 43 -8.55 -3.83 -7.85
CA LEU A 43 -8.00 -2.49 -8.00
C LEU A 43 -8.71 -1.49 -7.08
N ALA A 44 -10.04 -1.53 -7.02
CA ALA A 44 -10.84 -0.69 -6.14
C ALA A 44 -10.52 -0.94 -4.65
N MET A 45 -10.51 -2.21 -4.23
CA MET A 45 -10.19 -2.58 -2.85
C MET A 45 -8.75 -2.22 -2.48
N SER A 46 -7.81 -2.36 -3.40
CA SER A 46 -6.41 -1.98 -3.19
C SER A 46 -6.26 -0.48 -2.98
N ARG A 47 -6.96 0.35 -3.76
CA ARG A 47 -6.99 1.81 -3.53
C ARG A 47 -7.61 2.15 -2.18
N ILE A 48 -8.78 1.61 -1.86
CA ILE A 48 -9.49 1.89 -0.61
C ILE A 48 -8.62 1.49 0.59
N GLY A 49 -8.08 0.27 0.57
CA GLY A 49 -7.19 -0.23 1.61
C GLY A 49 -5.93 0.63 1.77
N SER A 50 -5.34 1.08 0.68
CA SER A 50 -4.15 1.94 0.71
C SER A 50 -4.44 3.35 1.20
N ILE A 51 -5.61 3.92 0.90
CA ILE A 51 -6.05 5.20 1.47
C ILE A 51 -6.23 5.06 2.99
N LEU A 52 -6.91 4.01 3.45
CA LEU A 52 -7.10 3.75 4.87
C LEU A 52 -5.75 3.55 5.59
N ALA A 53 -4.85 2.76 5.00
CA ALA A 53 -3.50 2.55 5.53
C ALA A 53 -2.72 3.87 5.59
N LEU A 54 -2.77 4.69 4.55
CA LEU A 54 -2.12 6.01 4.52
C LEU A 54 -2.62 6.91 5.65
N VAL A 55 -3.94 6.98 5.86
CA VAL A 55 -4.54 7.77 6.95
C VAL A 55 -4.02 7.29 8.31
N ILE A 56 -4.01 5.98 8.57
CA ILE A 56 -3.51 5.41 9.82
C ILE A 56 -2.02 5.71 10.01
N LEU A 57 -1.21 5.56 8.96
CA LEU A 57 0.23 5.81 9.02
C LEU A 57 0.56 7.28 9.27
N VAL A 58 -0.20 8.20 8.65
CA VAL A 58 -0.06 9.64 8.91
C VAL A 58 -0.43 9.96 10.35
N ILE A 59 -1.53 9.43 10.87
CA ILE A 59 -1.89 9.59 12.29
C ILE A 59 -0.78 9.04 13.19
N ALA A 60 -0.27 7.84 12.90
CA ALA A 60 0.80 7.22 13.66
C ALA A 60 2.07 8.09 13.68
N LEU A 61 2.46 8.65 12.53
CA LEU A 61 3.63 9.52 12.39
C LEU A 61 3.56 10.76 13.29
N PHE A 62 2.36 11.36 13.45
CA PHE A 62 2.17 12.57 14.25
C PHE A 62 1.69 12.31 15.69
N SER A 63 1.29 11.08 16.04
CA SER A 63 0.72 10.75 17.35
C SER A 63 1.70 10.85 18.53
N GLY A 64 2.99 11.08 18.29
CA GLY A 64 4.03 11.10 19.34
C GLY A 64 4.28 9.76 20.04
N SER A 65 3.38 8.78 19.88
CA SER A 65 3.43 7.43 20.47
C SER A 65 4.67 6.61 20.09
N LEU A 66 5.42 7.05 19.08
CA LEU A 66 6.64 6.42 18.59
C LEU A 66 7.91 6.95 19.28
N LEU A 67 7.78 7.91 20.20
CA LEU A 67 8.88 8.55 20.93
C LEU A 67 9.07 8.04 22.36
N PHE A 68 8.26 7.08 22.82
CA PHE A 68 8.26 6.56 24.19
C PHE A 68 8.54 5.06 24.23
#